data_AF-A0AAD7TKB1-F1
#
_entry.id   AF-A0AAD7TKB1-F1
#
_cell.length_a   1.000
_cell.length_b   1.000
_cell.length_c   1.000
_cell.angle_alpha   90.00
_cell.angle_beta   90.00
_cell.angle_gamma   90.00
#
_symmetry.space_group_name_H-M   'P 1'
#
loop_
_entity.id
_entity.type
_entity.pdbx_description
1 polymer ?
#
loop_
_entity_poly.entity_id
_entity_poly.type
_entity_poly.pdbx_seq_one_letter_code
_entity_poly.pdbx_strand_id
1 'polypeptide(L)'
;MFPPRLTIAEETDAIVPALLPFLRLPALTALQIIGPIPSNEEWSRKFVGAPNVSLLQVVGRVGYRLGRSLSTNILPPDAQTSTDVGAASSVAMPHLRAIRYFQVRFPPPRGPSDFRKLCASKSAEYCCDSAEFVDGRWGPRGIDLQDLVRGLRMRRTLGADPIERVEFLECAHMKLSHMEPLLREDLTVVFDGVSLAEKSS
;
A
#
# COMPACT_ATOMS: atom_id res chain seq x y z
N MET A 1 22.01 6.61 -12.96
CA MET A 1 21.05 5.69 -13.61
C MET A 1 19.78 5.69 -12.77
N PHE A 2 18.62 5.97 -13.34
CA PHE A 2 17.37 5.91 -12.58
C PHE A 2 17.02 4.44 -12.29
N PRO A 3 16.58 4.10 -11.07
CA PRO A 3 16.17 2.73 -10.75
C PRO A 3 15.05 2.31 -11.69
N PRO A 4 15.05 1.06 -12.21
CA PRO A 4 13.95 0.56 -13.01
C PRO A 4 12.64 0.69 -12.23
N ARG A 5 11.69 1.42 -12.82
CA ARG A 5 10.44 1.82 -12.18
C ARG A 5 9.24 1.48 -13.07
N LEU A 6 8.20 0.95 -12.44
CA LEU A 6 6.89 0.77 -13.03
C LEU A 6 5.93 1.78 -12.41
N THR A 7 5.18 2.49 -13.24
CA THR A 7 4.14 3.41 -12.80
C THR A 7 2.78 2.87 -13.22
N ILE A 8 1.87 2.72 -12.27
CA ILE A 8 0.48 2.33 -12.48
C ILE A 8 -0.38 3.54 -12.16
N ALA A 9 -1.05 4.06 -13.17
CA ALA A 9 -2.02 5.14 -13.04
C ALA A 9 -3.45 4.60 -13.17
N GLU A 10 -4.43 5.40 -12.76
CA GLU A 10 -5.87 5.07 -12.82
C GLU A 10 -6.30 4.58 -14.21
N GLU A 11 -5.76 5.16 -15.29
CA GLU A 11 -6.04 4.77 -16.67
C GLU A 11 -5.50 3.38 -17.04
N THR A 12 -4.55 2.87 -16.26
CA THR A 12 -3.84 1.61 -16.49
C THR A 12 -4.11 0.54 -15.43
N ASP A 13 -4.87 0.87 -14.38
CA ASP A 13 -5.08 0.03 -13.19
C ASP A 13 -5.86 -1.26 -13.48
N ALA A 14 -6.62 -1.31 -14.58
CA ALA A 14 -7.26 -2.55 -15.02
C ALA A 14 -6.31 -3.48 -15.79
N ILE A 15 -5.42 -2.92 -16.62
CA ILE A 15 -4.66 -3.68 -17.62
C ILE A 15 -3.29 -4.10 -17.08
N VAL A 16 -2.54 -3.17 -16.50
CA VAL A 16 -1.17 -3.45 -16.03
C VAL A 16 -1.19 -4.50 -14.93
N PRO A 17 -2.02 -4.37 -13.86
CA PRO A 17 -2.07 -5.39 -12.82
C PRO A 17 -2.57 -6.76 -13.32
N ALA A 18 -3.40 -6.82 -14.35
CA ALA A 18 -3.84 -8.09 -14.94
C ALA A 18 -2.70 -8.82 -15.68
N LEU A 19 -1.75 -8.08 -16.26
CA LEU A 19 -0.61 -8.64 -16.99
C LEU A 19 0.57 -9.00 -16.08
N LEU A 20 0.74 -8.31 -14.95
CA LEU A 20 1.88 -8.49 -14.05
C LEU A 20 2.09 -9.93 -13.53
N PRO A 21 1.05 -10.74 -13.21
CA PRO A 21 1.25 -12.14 -12.84
C PRO A 21 1.98 -12.96 -13.89
N PHE A 22 1.90 -12.57 -15.17
CA PHE A 22 2.50 -13.28 -16.29
C PHE A 22 3.90 -12.74 -16.66
N LEU A 23 4.36 -11.67 -16.00
CA LEU A 23 5.64 -11.03 -16.28
C LEU A 23 6.63 -11.31 -15.16
N ARG A 24 7.85 -11.73 -15.53
CA ARG A 24 8.99 -11.75 -14.60
C ARG A 24 9.74 -10.43 -14.72
N LEU A 25 9.72 -9.66 -13.66
CA LEU A 25 10.33 -8.33 -13.57
C LEU A 25 11.42 -8.30 -12.48
N PRO A 26 12.47 -9.15 -12.54
CA PRO A 26 13.50 -9.20 -11.51
C PRO A 26 14.36 -7.92 -11.45
N ALA A 27 14.40 -7.14 -12.53
CA ALA A 27 15.09 -5.86 -12.56
C ALA A 27 14.27 -4.72 -11.95
N LEU A 28 12.97 -4.92 -11.69
CA LEU A 28 12.11 -3.87 -11.15
C LEU A 28 12.46 -3.61 -9.68
N THR A 29 12.87 -2.39 -9.38
CA THR A 29 13.28 -1.99 -8.02
C THR A 29 12.33 -0.99 -7.38
N ALA A 30 11.51 -0.29 -8.18
CA ALA A 30 10.57 0.70 -7.68
C ALA A 30 9.18 0.55 -8.32
N LEU A 31 8.15 0.60 -7.50
CA LEU A 31 6.75 0.62 -7.92
C LEU A 31 6.14 1.97 -7.54
N GLN A 32 5.53 2.66 -8.50
CA GLN A 32 4.79 3.88 -8.28
C GLN A 32 3.32 3.66 -8.64
N ILE A 33 2.42 4.04 -7.74
CA ILE A 33 0.98 3.98 -7.96
C ILE A 33 0.44 5.40 -7.88
N ILE A 34 -0.32 5.79 -8.89
CA ILE A 34 -0.96 7.11 -9.00
C ILE A 34 -2.46 6.87 -9.04
N GLY A 35 -3.17 7.33 -8.03
CA GLY A 35 -4.61 7.04 -7.88
C GLY A 35 -4.87 5.96 -6.82
N PRO A 36 -6.14 5.54 -6.66
CA PRO A 36 -6.54 4.70 -5.53
C PRO A 36 -5.85 3.33 -5.60
N ILE A 37 -5.03 3.01 -4.59
CA ILE A 37 -4.59 1.62 -4.38
C ILE A 37 -5.84 0.73 -4.20
N PRO A 38 -5.95 -0.41 -4.90
CA PRO A 38 -7.02 -1.36 -4.64
C PRO A 38 -6.92 -1.92 -3.21
N SER A 39 -8.01 -1.84 -2.44
CA SER A 39 -8.09 -2.33 -1.06
C SER A 39 -8.20 -3.87 -0.94
N ASN A 40 -7.91 -4.60 -2.02
CA ASN A 40 -8.03 -6.05 -2.11
C ASN A 40 -6.68 -6.72 -1.81
N GLU A 41 -6.71 -7.79 -1.01
CA GLU A 41 -5.58 -8.67 -0.68
C GLU A 41 -4.92 -9.26 -1.95
N GLU A 42 -5.68 -9.46 -3.03
CA GLU A 42 -5.17 -9.97 -4.30
C GLU A 42 -4.24 -9.00 -5.04
N TRP A 43 -4.26 -7.71 -4.72
CA TRP A 43 -3.49 -6.73 -5.46
C TRP A 43 -1.98 -6.96 -5.34
N SER A 44 -1.50 -7.33 -4.15
CA SER A 44 -0.08 -7.61 -3.93
C SER A 44 0.39 -8.87 -4.65
N ARG A 45 -0.50 -9.88 -4.79
CA ARG A 45 -0.22 -11.12 -5.54
C ARG A 45 0.14 -10.85 -7.00
N LYS A 46 -0.30 -9.73 -7.56
CA LYS A 46 0.04 -9.33 -8.93
C LYS A 46 1.54 -9.04 -9.10
N PHE A 47 2.26 -8.76 -8.00
CA PHE A 47 3.69 -8.40 -8.02
C PHE A 47 4.62 -9.53 -7.58
N VAL A 48 4.16 -10.78 -7.54
CA VAL A 48 5.01 -11.95 -7.24
C VAL A 48 6.19 -12.06 -8.21
N GLY A 49 5.97 -11.69 -9.47
CA GLY A 49 7.02 -11.67 -10.50
C GLY A 49 8.06 -10.55 -10.34
N ALA A 50 7.90 -9.65 -9.37
CA ALA A 50 8.78 -8.50 -9.12
C ALA A 50 9.36 -8.53 -7.69
N PRO A 51 10.18 -9.53 -7.32
CA PRO A 51 10.62 -9.72 -5.95
C PRO A 51 11.54 -8.61 -5.42
N ASN A 52 12.29 -7.96 -6.32
CA ASN A 52 13.35 -6.99 -6.00
C ASN A 52 12.84 -5.54 -5.84
N VAL A 53 11.52 -5.34 -5.81
CA VAL A 53 10.94 -4.03 -5.51
C VAL A 53 11.32 -3.66 -4.08
N SER A 54 12.16 -2.63 -3.94
CA SER A 54 12.62 -2.11 -2.66
C SER A 54 11.92 -0.81 -2.26
N LEU A 55 11.31 -0.11 -3.22
CA LEU A 55 10.56 1.13 -3.00
C LEU A 55 9.13 1.02 -3.54
N LEU A 56 8.16 1.28 -2.67
CA LEU A 56 6.75 1.50 -3.04
C LEU A 56 6.40 2.98 -2.85
N GLN A 57 6.10 3.68 -3.94
CA GLN A 57 5.61 5.06 -3.91
C GLN A 57 4.11 5.09 -4.24
N VAL A 58 3.36 5.81 -3.43
CA VAL A 58 1.92 5.99 -3.56
C VAL A 58 1.64 7.48 -3.70
N VAL A 59 0.94 7.86 -4.77
CA VAL A 59 0.66 9.25 -5.11
C VAL A 59 -0.84 9.51 -5.13
N GLY A 60 -1.26 10.54 -4.40
CA GLY A 60 -2.65 11.02 -4.41
C GLY A 60 -3.57 10.24 -3.48
N ARG A 61 -4.51 9.46 -4.03
CA ARG A 61 -5.54 8.78 -3.22
C ARG A 61 -5.08 7.41 -2.76
N VAL A 62 -5.34 7.06 -1.51
CA VAL A 62 -4.88 5.77 -0.96
C VAL A 62 -6.07 4.94 -0.52
N GLY A 63 -6.19 3.74 -1.09
CA GLY A 63 -7.11 2.73 -0.61
C GLY A 63 -6.63 2.16 0.72
N TYR A 64 -7.58 2.00 1.62
CA TYR A 64 -7.44 1.35 2.91
C TYR A 64 -6.96 -0.10 2.73
N ARG A 65 -6.07 -0.56 3.62
CA ARG A 65 -5.49 -1.92 3.70
C ARG A 65 -4.18 -2.23 2.95
N LEU A 66 -3.33 -1.24 2.75
CA LEU A 66 -1.98 -1.52 2.26
C LEU A 66 -1.25 -2.54 3.15
N GLY A 67 -1.40 -2.48 4.47
CA GLY A 67 -0.77 -3.44 5.37
C GLY A 67 -1.19 -4.87 5.06
N ARG A 68 -2.50 -5.11 4.99
CA ARG A 68 -3.02 -6.44 4.67
C ARG A 68 -2.61 -6.95 3.29
N SER A 69 -2.68 -6.09 2.26
CA SER A 69 -2.20 -6.46 0.93
C SER A 69 -0.70 -6.80 0.98
N LEU A 70 0.11 -5.97 1.65
CA LEU A 70 1.54 -6.22 1.78
C LEU A 70 1.89 -7.44 2.64
N SER A 71 0.99 -7.94 3.48
CA SER A 71 1.20 -9.14 4.30
C SER A 71 0.47 -10.39 3.80
N THR A 72 -0.05 -10.35 2.58
CA THR A 72 -0.78 -11.48 2.02
C THR A 72 0.18 -12.65 1.79
N ASN A 73 -0.12 -13.80 2.38
CA ASN A 73 0.62 -15.03 2.15
C ASN A 73 0.38 -15.51 0.71
N ILE A 74 1.49 -15.82 0.03
CA ILE A 74 1.53 -16.32 -1.34
C ILE A 74 2.19 -17.69 -1.31
N LEU A 75 1.36 -18.70 -1.52
CA LEU A 75 1.82 -20.06 -1.74
C LEU A 75 2.49 -20.15 -3.12
N PRO A 76 3.64 -20.82 -3.24
CA PRO A 76 4.18 -21.20 -4.53
C PRO A 76 3.11 -21.96 -5.34
N PRO A 77 3.04 -21.79 -6.67
CA PRO A 77 2.11 -22.54 -7.51
C PRO A 77 2.27 -24.07 -7.34
N ASP A 78 3.47 -24.54 -7.02
CA ASP A 78 3.80 -25.95 -6.82
C ASP A 78 3.37 -26.49 -5.44
N ALA A 79 3.06 -25.60 -4.48
CA ALA A 79 2.72 -25.94 -3.11
C ALA A 79 1.23 -26.27 -2.90
N GLN A 80 0.37 -26.05 -3.90
CA GLN A 80 -1.05 -26.39 -3.81
C GLN A 80 -1.29 -27.91 -3.88
N THR A 81 -0.31 -28.67 -4.36
CA THR A 81 -0.38 -30.14 -4.53
C THR A 81 0.55 -30.92 -3.60
N SER A 82 1.44 -30.25 -2.85
CA SER A 82 2.38 -30.92 -1.94
C SER A 82 2.02 -30.62 -0.49
N THR A 83 1.76 -31.66 0.30
CA THR A 83 1.62 -31.64 1.78
C THR A 83 2.93 -31.34 2.51
N ASP A 84 3.94 -30.79 1.83
CA ASP A 84 5.22 -30.44 2.46
C ASP A 84 5.02 -29.25 3.39
N VAL A 85 5.19 -29.52 4.68
CA VAL A 85 5.16 -28.58 5.82
C VAL A 85 6.35 -27.57 5.74
N GLY A 86 7.03 -27.48 4.60
CA GLY A 86 8.20 -26.63 4.36
C GLY A 86 8.09 -25.73 3.13
N ALA A 87 6.93 -25.64 2.46
CA ALA A 87 6.74 -24.64 1.41
C ALA A 87 6.93 -23.25 2.03
N ALA A 88 8.05 -22.58 1.69
CA ALA A 88 8.37 -21.25 2.18
C ALA A 88 7.23 -20.30 1.80
N SER A 89 6.40 -20.00 2.78
CA SER A 89 5.37 -18.98 2.72
C SER A 89 6.01 -17.69 2.21
N SER A 90 5.65 -17.26 1.00
CA SER A 90 6.27 -16.09 0.37
C SER A 90 5.33 -14.90 0.50
N VAL A 91 5.89 -13.70 0.66
CA VAL A 91 5.11 -12.46 0.59
C VAL A 91 5.43 -11.73 -0.71
N ALA A 92 4.46 -11.01 -1.26
CA ALA A 92 4.74 -10.12 -2.39
C ALA A 92 5.76 -9.05 -2.03
N MET A 93 6.64 -8.73 -2.98
CA MET A 93 7.72 -7.75 -2.82
C MET A 93 8.53 -8.03 -1.53
N PRO A 94 9.14 -9.21 -1.36
CA PRO A 94 9.82 -9.59 -0.13
C PRO A 94 10.97 -8.64 0.25
N HIS A 95 11.57 -7.97 -0.74
CA HIS A 95 12.68 -7.02 -0.55
C HIS A 95 12.24 -5.56 -0.41
N LEU A 96 10.95 -5.30 -0.18
CA LEU A 96 10.45 -3.96 0.06
C LEU A 96 11.09 -3.39 1.33
N ARG A 97 11.75 -2.23 1.22
CA ARG A 97 12.45 -1.55 2.33
C ARG A 97 11.87 -0.17 2.64
N ALA A 98 11.26 0.49 1.66
CA ALA A 98 10.73 1.84 1.81
C ALA A 98 9.32 1.98 1.23
N ILE A 99 8.46 2.68 1.97
CA ILE A 99 7.13 3.10 1.52
C ILE A 99 7.09 4.63 1.53
N ARG A 100 6.69 5.24 0.42
CA ARG A 100 6.57 6.70 0.28
C ARG A 100 5.14 7.06 -0.09
N TYR A 101 4.54 7.91 0.70
CA TYR A 101 3.27 8.57 0.43
C TYR A 101 3.56 9.99 -0.05
N PHE A 102 3.11 10.34 -1.25
CA PHE A 102 3.33 11.65 -1.85
C PHE A 102 1.98 12.29 -2.21
N GLN A 103 1.77 13.53 -1.77
CA GLN A 103 0.53 14.29 -2.02
C GLN A 103 -0.73 13.56 -1.57
N VAL A 104 -0.62 12.77 -0.49
CA VAL A 104 -1.75 12.03 0.08
C VAL A 104 -2.52 12.92 1.06
N ARG A 105 -3.85 12.88 1.03
CA ARG A 105 -4.69 13.64 1.96
C ARG A 105 -5.03 12.81 3.22
N PHE A 106 -4.87 13.39 4.41
CA PHE A 106 -5.05 12.77 5.72
C PHE A 106 -5.81 13.66 6.71
N PRO A 107 -6.96 13.31 7.29
CA PRO A 107 -7.79 12.17 6.97
C PRO A 107 -8.38 12.33 5.56
N PRO A 108 -9.06 11.30 5.03
CA PRO A 108 -9.95 11.46 3.88
C PRO A 108 -10.84 12.72 3.96
N PRO A 109 -11.29 13.27 2.82
CA PRO A 109 -11.98 14.56 2.72
C PRO A 109 -13.20 14.70 3.64
N ARG A 110 -13.41 15.90 4.19
CA ARG A 110 -14.29 16.14 5.36
C ARG A 110 -15.69 16.67 5.03
N GLY A 111 -16.07 16.82 3.76
CA GLY A 111 -17.40 17.38 3.44
C GLY A 111 -17.96 17.06 2.04
N PRO A 112 -19.30 17.06 1.86
CA PRO A 112 -20.02 16.70 0.62
C PRO A 112 -19.48 17.37 -0.67
N SER A 113 -18.94 18.58 -0.55
CA SER A 113 -18.37 19.37 -1.65
C SER A 113 -17.13 18.73 -2.28
N ASP A 114 -16.36 17.95 -1.52
CA ASP A 114 -15.16 17.26 -2.01
C ASP A 114 -15.50 16.04 -2.91
N PHE A 115 -16.78 15.63 -2.92
CA PHE A 115 -17.27 14.38 -3.53
C PHE A 115 -18.10 14.56 -4.81
N ARG A 116 -18.55 15.78 -5.13
CA ARG A 116 -19.38 16.06 -6.33
C ARG A 116 -18.73 15.65 -7.65
N LYS A 117 -17.41 15.49 -7.69
CA LYS A 117 -16.67 15.11 -8.90
C LYS A 117 -16.55 13.60 -9.13
N LEU A 118 -16.79 12.73 -8.14
CA LEU A 118 -16.66 11.27 -8.31
C LEU A 118 -18.00 10.58 -8.59
N CYS A 119 -19.09 11.02 -7.96
CA CYS A 119 -20.40 10.41 -8.12
C CYS A 119 -21.13 10.83 -9.41
N ALA A 120 -20.53 11.71 -10.24
CA ALA A 120 -21.11 12.14 -11.51
C ALA A 120 -21.03 11.06 -12.60
N SER A 121 -20.22 10.01 -12.43
CA SER A 121 -20.09 8.91 -13.39
C SER A 121 -20.60 7.58 -12.83
N LYS A 122 -21.88 7.31 -13.09
CA LYS A 122 -22.57 5.99 -13.20
C LYS A 122 -22.77 5.14 -11.93
N SER A 123 -24.06 4.82 -11.71
CA SER A 123 -24.67 3.79 -10.85
C SER A 123 -24.39 3.84 -9.34
N ALA A 124 -25.44 4.12 -8.57
CA ALA A 124 -25.47 4.21 -7.11
C ALA A 124 -25.11 2.90 -6.36
N GLU A 125 -25.03 1.76 -7.07
CA GLU A 125 -24.71 0.45 -6.51
C GLU A 125 -23.20 0.23 -6.29
N TYR A 126 -22.34 0.93 -7.04
CA TYR A 126 -20.88 0.84 -6.90
C TYR A 126 -20.29 1.86 -5.91
N CYS A 127 -21.12 2.73 -5.34
CA CYS A 127 -20.67 3.75 -4.39
C CYS A 127 -20.17 3.16 -3.08
N CYS A 128 -20.70 2.02 -2.61
CA CYS A 128 -20.45 1.59 -1.24
C CYS A 128 -19.02 1.06 -0.99
N ASP A 129 -18.44 0.37 -1.97
CA ASP A 129 -17.05 -0.15 -1.88
C ASP A 129 -16.00 0.89 -2.32
N SER A 130 -16.43 1.97 -2.97
CA SER A 130 -15.56 3.02 -3.52
C SER A 130 -15.72 4.39 -2.84
N ALA A 131 -16.70 4.54 -1.94
CA ALA A 131 -16.94 5.79 -1.25
C ALA A 131 -15.97 5.98 -0.09
N GLU A 132 -15.41 7.18 0.01
CA GLU A 132 -14.51 7.58 1.10
C GLU A 132 -15.30 7.94 2.38
N PHE A 133 -16.62 8.18 2.26
CA PHE A 133 -17.54 8.53 3.34
C PHE A 133 -19.00 8.24 2.93
N VAL A 134 -19.77 7.53 3.77
CA VAL A 134 -21.20 7.17 3.54
C VAL A 134 -21.94 7.26 4.88
N ASP A 135 -23.16 7.82 4.89
CA ASP A 135 -24.07 7.85 6.05
C ASP A 135 -23.46 8.41 7.35
N GLY A 136 -22.72 9.52 7.26
CA GLY A 136 -22.10 10.15 8.43
C GLY A 136 -20.92 9.35 9.00
N ARG A 137 -20.47 8.30 8.30
CA ARG A 137 -19.33 7.46 8.67
C ARG A 137 -18.29 7.44 7.55
N TRP A 138 -17.02 7.30 7.94
CA TRP A 138 -15.94 7.10 6.99
C TRP A 138 -16.09 5.78 6.24
N GLY A 139 -15.98 5.84 4.92
CA GLY A 139 -15.82 4.68 4.06
C GLY A 139 -14.34 4.27 3.97
N PRO A 140 -14.02 3.17 3.27
CA PRO A 140 -12.72 2.49 3.32
C PRO A 140 -11.61 3.19 2.51
N ARG A 141 -11.46 4.52 2.55
CA ARG A 141 -10.42 5.22 1.80
C ARG A 141 -9.72 6.23 2.70
N GLY A 142 -8.41 6.04 2.88
CA GLY A 142 -7.56 6.62 3.92
C GLY A 142 -6.54 5.57 4.38
N ILE A 143 -5.32 5.99 4.76
CA ILE A 143 -4.32 5.06 5.27
C ILE A 143 -4.65 4.71 6.71
N ASP A 144 -5.07 3.46 6.92
CA ASP A 144 -5.12 2.88 8.26
C ASP A 144 -3.70 2.49 8.68
N LEU A 145 -3.10 3.33 9.51
CA LEU A 145 -1.77 3.11 10.03
C LEU A 145 -1.70 1.92 11.00
N GLN A 146 -2.81 1.52 11.62
CA GLN A 146 -2.86 0.29 12.41
C GLN A 146 -2.88 -0.96 11.53
N ASP A 147 -3.63 -0.94 10.42
CA ASP A 147 -3.56 -1.99 9.41
C ASP A 147 -2.16 -2.07 8.80
N LEU A 148 -1.57 -0.93 8.45
CA LEU A 148 -0.20 -0.87 7.94
C LEU A 148 0.78 -1.53 8.92
N VAL A 149 0.81 -1.10 10.18
CA VAL A 149 1.67 -1.68 11.23
C VAL A 149 1.47 -3.19 11.36
N ARG A 150 0.21 -3.64 11.38
CA ARG A 150 -0.13 -5.08 11.44
C ARG A 150 0.44 -5.83 10.25
N GLY A 151 0.30 -5.27 9.05
CA GLY A 151 0.88 -5.81 7.83
C GLY A 151 2.41 -5.88 7.88
N LEU A 152 3.07 -4.82 8.34
CA LEU A 152 4.53 -4.75 8.49
C LEU A 152 5.06 -5.82 9.45
N ARG A 153 4.39 -6.04 10.58
CA ARG A 153 4.75 -7.09 11.54
C ARG A 153 4.55 -8.48 10.95
N MET A 154 3.41 -8.72 10.29
CA MET A 154 3.10 -10.00 9.65
C MET A 154 4.11 -10.33 8.54
N ARG A 155 4.51 -9.35 7.72
CA ARG A 155 5.58 -9.54 6.72
C ARG A 155 6.88 -10.07 7.31
N ARG A 156 7.32 -9.50 8.44
CA ARG A 156 8.52 -9.97 9.14
C ARG A 156 8.37 -11.43 9.58
N THR A 157 7.21 -11.83 10.09
CA THR A 157 6.94 -13.23 10.45
C THR A 157 6.92 -14.17 9.25
N LEU A 158 6.65 -13.65 8.05
CA LEU A 158 6.69 -14.38 6.78
C LEU A 158 8.10 -14.38 6.14
N GLY A 159 9.13 -13.88 6.83
CA GLY A 159 10.52 -13.89 6.34
C GLY A 159 10.85 -12.81 5.31
N ALA A 160 10.03 -11.76 5.20
CA ALA A 160 10.33 -10.60 4.36
C ALA A 160 11.40 -9.71 4.98
N ASP A 161 12.10 -8.93 4.15
CA ASP A 161 13.01 -7.90 4.63
C ASP A 161 12.23 -6.87 5.49
N PRO A 162 12.85 -6.34 6.57
CA PRO A 162 12.24 -5.31 7.38
C PRO A 162 12.06 -4.03 6.56
N ILE A 163 10.93 -3.35 6.76
CA ILE A 163 10.73 -2.00 6.22
C ILE A 163 11.54 -1.04 7.08
N GLU A 164 12.55 -0.44 6.47
CA GLU A 164 13.48 0.48 7.13
C GLU A 164 12.90 1.91 7.22
N ARG A 165 12.02 2.28 6.29
CA ARG A 165 11.58 3.67 6.12
C ARG A 165 10.15 3.84 5.62
N VAL A 166 9.40 4.72 6.26
CA VAL A 166 8.09 5.20 5.78
C VAL A 166 8.12 6.73 5.66
N GLU A 167 7.85 7.25 4.47
CA GLU A 167 7.89 8.67 4.17
C GLU A 167 6.51 9.22 3.84
N PHE A 168 6.21 10.40 4.36
CA PHE A 168 5.04 11.21 4.05
C PHE A 168 5.54 12.54 3.51
N LEU A 169 5.24 12.84 2.25
CA LEU A 169 5.74 14.00 1.53
C LEU A 169 4.57 14.76 0.91
N GLU A 170 4.47 16.05 1.20
CA GLU A 170 3.37 16.93 0.76
C GLU A 170 1.99 16.38 1.15
N CYS A 171 1.93 15.65 2.26
CA CYS A 171 0.70 15.02 2.73
C CYS A 171 -0.20 16.05 3.42
N ALA A 172 -1.35 16.36 2.83
CA ALA A 172 -2.26 17.37 3.36
C ALA A 172 -2.98 16.89 4.62
N HIS A 173 -3.20 17.81 5.58
CA HIS A 173 -3.99 17.63 6.81
C HIS A 173 -3.47 16.59 7.82
N MET A 174 -2.34 15.94 7.52
CA MET A 174 -1.72 14.93 8.36
C MET A 174 -1.30 15.51 9.71
N LYS A 175 -1.56 14.78 10.79
CA LYS A 175 -1.21 15.16 12.16
C LYS A 175 -0.23 14.15 12.73
N LEU A 176 0.60 14.59 13.67
CA LEU A 176 1.56 13.73 14.37
C LEU A 176 0.87 12.57 15.10
N SER A 177 -0.31 12.81 15.68
CA SER A 177 -1.15 11.78 16.31
C SER A 177 -1.59 10.67 15.36
N HIS A 178 -1.65 10.93 14.05
CA HIS A 178 -1.93 9.87 13.08
C HIS A 178 -0.73 8.91 12.97
N MET A 179 0.51 9.43 13.06
CA MET A 179 1.75 8.65 12.89
C MET A 179 2.15 7.84 14.12
N GLU A 180 1.55 8.08 15.28
CA GLU A 180 1.87 7.38 16.54
C GLU A 180 1.96 5.85 16.42
N PRO A 181 1.09 5.13 15.66
CA PRO A 181 1.25 3.69 15.51
C PRO A 181 2.56 3.30 14.81
N LEU A 182 3.00 4.06 13.80
CA LEU A 182 4.25 3.82 13.08
C LEU A 182 5.48 4.22 13.89
N LEU A 183 5.38 5.27 14.70
CA LEU A 183 6.49 5.74 15.51
C LEU A 183 6.92 4.70 16.56
N ARG A 184 6.05 3.76 16.93
CA ARG A 184 6.35 2.66 17.86
C ARG A 184 6.98 1.44 17.19
N GLU A 185 7.15 1.48 15.87
CA GLU A 185 7.81 0.41 15.12
C GLU A 185 9.30 0.71 14.96
N ASP A 186 10.10 -0.35 14.83
CA ASP A 186 11.53 -0.26 14.51
C ASP A 186 11.74 0.11 13.03
N LEU A 187 11.40 1.35 12.68
CA LEU A 187 11.56 1.94 11.35
C LEU A 187 11.69 3.46 11.44
N THR A 188 12.29 4.06 10.41
CA THR A 188 12.38 5.52 10.29
C THR A 188 11.10 6.10 9.69
N VAL A 189 10.40 6.96 10.42
CA VAL A 189 9.28 7.75 9.89
C VAL A 189 9.79 9.13 9.44
N VAL A 190 9.54 9.51 8.20
CA VAL A 190 9.91 10.83 7.66
C VAL A 190 8.66 11.60 7.28
N PHE A 191 8.54 12.84 7.74
CA PHE A 191 7.45 13.74 7.41
C PHE A 191 8.01 15.02 6.79
N ASP A 192 7.68 15.28 5.52
CA ASP A 192 8.18 16.42 4.73
C ASP A 192 9.70 16.62 4.82
N GLY A 193 10.43 15.51 4.71
CA GLY A 193 11.90 15.48 4.75
C GLY A 193 12.50 15.48 6.17
N VAL A 194 11.68 15.61 7.22
CA VAL A 194 12.13 15.57 8.62
C VAL A 194 11.95 14.17 9.19
N SER A 195 13.04 13.58 9.70
CA SER A 195 12.97 12.30 10.44
C SER A 195 12.30 12.52 11.79
N LEU A 196 11.23 11.78 12.05
CA LEU A 196 10.54 11.74 13.34
C LEU A 196 11.19 10.62 14.17
N ALA A 197 11.94 10.99 15.21
CA ALA A 197 12.44 10.02 16.19
C ALA A 197 11.34 9.66 17.19
N GLU A 198 11.38 8.47 17.78
CA GLU A 198 10.63 8.19 19.00
C GLU A 198 10.98 9.25 20.05
N LYS A 199 9.97 9.88 20.64
CA LYS A 199 10.16 10.46 21.96
C LYS A 199 10.38 9.28 22.90
N SER A 200 11.64 8.97 23.18
CA SER A 200 12.01 8.18 24.35
C SER A 200 11.48 8.93 25.57
N SER A 201 10.33 8.48 26.08
CA SER A 201 9.71 8.88 27.34
C SER A 201 9.89 7.78 28.37
#